data_AF-A0A1E5TBD6-F1
#
_entry.id   AF-A0A1E5TBD6-F1
#
_cell.length_a   1.000
_cell.length_b   1.000
_cell.length_c   1.000
_cell.angle_alpha   90.00
_cell.angle_beta   90.00
_cell.angle_gamma   90.00
#
_symmetry.space_group_name_H-M   'P 1'
#
loop_
_entity.id
_entity.type
_entity.pdbx_description
1 polymer ?
#
loop_
_entity_poly.entity_id
_entity_poly.type
_entity_poly.pdbx_seq_one_letter_code
_entity_poly.pdbx_strand_id
1 'polypeptide(L)'
;MRFLSKYLKKFKDKKELKKSNFGRDYGWYIEYEGKIVGELVDWKFTDMFWCSYKVVSICNEWEHILFDEKLWQNCEFKFKNKKHDKYAENAFSGFTSGSLIETKTVGMRMLYFTEL
;
A
#
# COMPACT_ATOMS: atom_id res chain seq x y z
N MET A 1 18.42 26.03 -19.32
CA MET A 1 17.00 25.88 -18.89
C MET A 1 16.60 24.48 -18.38
N ARG A 2 17.27 23.36 -18.73
CA ARG A 2 16.91 21.99 -18.26
C ARG A 2 17.05 21.75 -16.74
N PHE A 3 17.87 22.52 -16.04
CA PHE A 3 18.11 22.36 -14.60
C PHE A 3 16.97 22.93 -13.74
N LEU A 4 16.48 24.13 -14.07
CA LEU A 4 15.35 24.75 -13.35
C LEU A 4 14.07 23.91 -13.46
N SER A 5 13.78 23.34 -14.63
CA SER A 5 12.58 22.52 -14.82
C SER A 5 12.61 21.23 -14.01
N LYS A 6 13.77 20.56 -13.89
CA LYS A 6 13.95 19.38 -13.02
C LYS A 6 13.77 19.72 -11.54
N TYR A 7 14.33 20.84 -11.11
CA TYR A 7 14.22 21.29 -9.71
C TYR A 7 12.77 21.61 -9.34
N LEU A 8 12.07 22.38 -10.17
CA LEU A 8 10.65 22.71 -9.98
C LEU A 8 9.77 21.46 -9.95
N LYS A 9 10.03 20.49 -10.83
CA LYS A 9 9.35 19.19 -10.82
C LYS A 9 9.55 18.47 -9.48
N LYS A 10 10.80 18.32 -9.02
CA LYS A 10 11.11 17.66 -7.74
C LYS A 10 10.41 18.31 -6.54
N PHE A 11 10.29 19.64 -6.55
CA PHE A 11 9.55 20.37 -5.52
C PHE A 11 8.06 20.09 -5.56
N LYS A 12 7.46 20.09 -6.76
CA LYS A 12 6.05 19.78 -6.95
C LYS A 12 5.74 18.34 -6.51
N ASP A 13 6.57 17.38 -6.89
CA ASP A 13 6.40 15.96 -6.56
C ASP A 13 6.50 15.73 -5.04
N LYS A 14 7.49 16.35 -4.37
CA LYS A 14 7.59 16.30 -2.90
C LYS A 14 6.38 16.92 -2.19
N LYS A 15 5.85 18.03 -2.72
CA LYS A 15 4.67 18.69 -2.17
C LYS A 15 3.42 17.83 -2.34
N GLU A 16 3.30 17.17 -3.48
CA GLU A 16 2.21 16.25 -3.79
C GLU A 16 2.25 15.03 -2.86
N LEU A 17 3.40 14.36 -2.73
CA LEU A 17 3.56 13.24 -1.81
C LEU A 17 3.17 13.63 -0.38
N LYS A 18 3.65 14.76 0.13
CA LYS A 18 3.27 15.20 1.48
C LYS A 18 1.76 15.43 1.64
N LYS A 19 1.08 15.88 0.59
CA LYS A 19 -0.37 16.12 0.60
C LYS A 19 -1.18 14.83 0.60
N SER A 20 -0.69 13.77 -0.03
CA SER A 20 -1.36 12.46 -0.12
C SER A 20 -0.93 11.48 0.98
N ASN A 21 -0.34 12.00 2.06
CA ASN A 21 0.35 11.23 3.09
C ASN A 21 1.29 10.16 2.51
N PHE A 22 2.13 10.60 1.57
CA PHE A 22 3.12 9.81 0.85
C PHE A 22 2.48 8.66 0.04
N GLY A 23 1.32 8.93 -0.57
CA GLY A 23 0.57 8.01 -1.43
C GLY A 23 -0.53 7.22 -0.71
N ARG A 24 -0.56 7.22 0.63
CA ARG A 24 -1.54 6.43 1.40
C ARG A 24 -2.99 6.84 1.14
N ASP A 25 -3.24 8.12 0.91
CA ASP A 25 -4.59 8.64 0.68
C ASP A 25 -5.21 8.16 -0.65
N TYR A 26 -4.38 7.68 -1.58
CA TYR A 26 -4.86 7.12 -2.84
C TYR A 26 -5.19 5.62 -2.77
N GLY A 27 -4.79 4.94 -1.68
CA GLY A 27 -4.86 3.49 -1.57
C GLY A 27 -3.85 2.76 -2.46
N TRP A 28 -3.87 1.44 -2.34
CA TRP A 28 -2.92 0.55 -3.00
C TRP A 28 -3.64 -0.65 -3.61
N TYR A 29 -3.26 -1.04 -4.82
CA TYR A 29 -3.58 -2.37 -5.33
C TYR A 29 -2.68 -3.41 -4.67
N ILE A 30 -3.26 -4.56 -4.37
CA ILE A 30 -2.56 -5.77 -3.91
C ILE A 30 -2.33 -6.63 -5.15
N GLU A 31 -1.07 -6.96 -5.41
CA GLU A 31 -0.67 -7.83 -6.50
C GLU A 31 -0.09 -9.14 -5.97
N TYR A 32 -0.53 -10.25 -6.56
CA TYR A 32 -0.02 -11.59 -6.30
C TYR A 32 0.21 -12.28 -7.64
N GLU A 33 1.39 -12.87 -7.83
CA GLU A 33 1.79 -13.55 -9.08
C GLU A 33 1.51 -12.73 -10.37
N GLY A 34 1.74 -11.41 -10.30
CA GLY A 34 1.55 -10.50 -11.43
C GLY A 34 0.09 -10.11 -11.73
N LYS A 35 -0.86 -10.50 -10.86
CA LYS A 35 -2.28 -10.15 -11.00
C LYS A 35 -2.73 -9.26 -9.84
N ILE A 36 -3.55 -8.25 -10.15
CA ILE A 36 -4.22 -7.47 -9.11
C ILE A 36 -5.34 -8.32 -8.53
N VAL A 37 -5.20 -8.65 -7.25
CA VAL A 37 -6.14 -9.53 -6.52
C VAL A 37 -7.05 -8.74 -5.59
N GLY A 38 -6.63 -7.54 -5.17
CA GLY A 38 -7.44 -6.68 -4.29
C GLY A 38 -6.85 -5.29 -4.08
N GLU A 39 -7.32 -4.64 -3.03
CA GLU A 39 -6.96 -3.28 -2.66
C GLU A 39 -6.76 -3.12 -1.15
N LEU A 40 -5.88 -2.19 -0.79
CA LEU A 40 -5.76 -1.61 0.54
C LEU A 40 -6.35 -0.20 0.54
N VAL A 41 -7.33 0.02 1.41
CA VAL A 41 -8.07 1.27 1.53
C VAL A 41 -8.23 1.67 3.00
N ASP A 42 -8.79 2.86 3.25
CA ASP A 42 -9.15 3.36 4.59
C ASP A 42 -8.00 3.26 5.61
N TRP A 43 -6.83 3.75 5.24
CA TRP A 43 -5.65 3.67 6.10
C TRP A 43 -5.87 4.42 7.42
N LYS A 44 -5.32 3.86 8.50
CA LYS A 44 -5.29 4.51 9.82
C LYS A 44 -3.90 4.35 10.42
N PHE A 45 -3.39 5.43 11.01
CA PHE A 45 -2.20 5.31 11.86
C PHE A 45 -2.56 4.48 13.09
N THR A 46 -1.71 3.52 13.45
CA THR A 46 -1.87 2.74 14.67
C THR A 46 -0.80 3.13 15.68
N ASP A 47 0.32 2.42 15.72
CA ASP A 47 1.42 2.65 16.65
C ASP A 47 2.77 2.29 16.01
N MET A 48 3.89 2.79 16.56
CA MET A 48 5.27 2.41 16.18
C MET A 48 5.51 2.32 14.67
N PHE A 49 5.06 3.34 13.92
CA PHE A 49 5.18 3.45 12.46
C PHE A 49 4.35 2.46 11.64
N TRP A 50 3.40 1.77 12.27
CA TRP A 50 2.41 0.94 11.61
C TRP A 50 1.20 1.74 11.15
N CYS A 51 0.61 1.26 10.07
CA CYS A 51 -0.69 1.72 9.59
C CYS A 51 -1.58 0.50 9.37
N SER A 52 -2.82 0.54 9.83
CA SER A 52 -3.81 -0.46 9.45
C SER A 52 -4.52 -0.06 8.17
N TYR A 53 -4.90 -1.04 7.37
CA TYR A 53 -5.66 -0.87 6.14
C TYR A 53 -6.78 -1.90 6.08
N LYS A 54 -7.91 -1.54 5.47
CA LYS A 54 -8.92 -2.52 5.08
C LYS A 54 -8.49 -3.22 3.80
N VAL A 55 -8.64 -4.53 3.79
CA VAL A 55 -8.42 -5.39 2.63
C VAL A 55 -9.75 -5.56 1.90
N VAL A 56 -9.78 -5.20 0.61
CA VAL A 56 -10.95 -5.33 -0.26
C VAL A 56 -10.56 -6.23 -1.43
N SER A 57 -11.28 -7.33 -1.63
CA SER A 57 -11.07 -8.18 -2.80
C SER A 57 -11.65 -7.53 -4.05
N ILE A 58 -10.96 -7.68 -5.20
CA ILE A 58 -11.50 -7.19 -6.48
C ILE A 58 -12.64 -8.07 -7.00
N CYS A 59 -12.65 -9.36 -6.62
CA CYS A 59 -13.75 -10.29 -6.85
C CYS A 59 -13.71 -11.47 -5.85
N ASN A 60 -14.79 -12.24 -5.77
CA ASN A 60 -14.91 -13.33 -4.78
C ASN A 60 -13.85 -14.43 -4.97
N GLU A 61 -13.35 -14.63 -6.19
CA GLU A 61 -12.35 -15.66 -6.50
C GLU A 61 -11.03 -15.43 -5.76
N TRP A 62 -10.66 -14.18 -5.48
CA TRP A 62 -9.40 -13.86 -4.82
C TRP A 62 -9.47 -13.83 -3.29
N GLU A 63 -10.67 -13.96 -2.70
CA GLU A 63 -10.83 -13.86 -1.24
C GLU A 63 -9.99 -14.90 -0.49
N HIS A 64 -9.96 -16.15 -0.96
CA HIS A 64 -9.19 -17.21 -0.32
C HIS A 64 -7.67 -16.93 -0.28
N ILE A 65 -7.15 -16.20 -1.27
CA ILE A 65 -5.75 -15.76 -1.32
C ILE A 65 -5.54 -14.54 -0.43
N LEU A 66 -6.41 -13.52 -0.57
CA LEU A 66 -6.29 -12.27 0.20
C LEU A 66 -6.48 -12.44 1.70
N PHE A 67 -7.22 -13.46 2.12
CA PHE A 67 -7.44 -13.75 3.54
C PHE A 67 -6.60 -14.95 4.03
N ASP A 68 -5.63 -15.44 3.23
CA ASP A 68 -4.60 -16.37 3.69
C ASP A 68 -3.51 -15.62 4.46
N GLU A 69 -3.53 -15.75 5.78
CA GLU A 69 -2.57 -15.10 6.68
C GLU A 69 -1.11 -15.47 6.40
N LYS A 70 -0.84 -16.68 5.86
CA LYS A 70 0.54 -17.10 5.56
C LYS A 70 1.15 -16.26 4.44
N LEU A 71 0.37 -15.90 3.43
CA LEU A 71 0.85 -15.06 2.33
C LEU A 71 1.22 -13.66 2.82
N TRP A 72 0.47 -13.11 3.78
CA TRP A 72 0.82 -11.84 4.43
C TRP A 72 2.04 -11.97 5.34
N GLN A 73 2.14 -13.02 6.14
CA GLN A 73 3.30 -13.25 7.02
C GLN A 73 4.60 -13.44 6.22
N ASN A 74 4.52 -14.12 5.08
CA ASN A 74 5.63 -14.33 4.17
C ASN A 74 5.91 -13.12 3.25
N CYS A 75 5.08 -12.08 3.30
CA CYS A 75 5.21 -10.88 2.47
C CYS A 75 5.21 -11.17 0.96
N GLU A 76 4.36 -12.11 0.52
CA GLU A 76 4.28 -12.52 -0.89
C GLU A 76 3.58 -11.50 -1.79
N PHE A 77 2.83 -10.57 -1.19
CA PHE A 77 2.10 -9.53 -1.90
C PHE A 77 2.97 -8.32 -2.23
N LYS A 78 2.72 -7.74 -3.40
CA LYS A 78 3.26 -6.43 -3.80
C LYS A 78 2.17 -5.37 -3.76
N PHE A 79 2.56 -4.13 -3.47
CA PHE A 79 1.62 -3.03 -3.30
C PHE A 79 1.87 -1.92 -4.31
N LYS A 80 0.94 -1.73 -5.24
CA LYS A 80 1.04 -0.72 -6.30
C LYS A 80 0.15 0.48 -5.98
N ASN A 81 0.69 1.68 -5.94
CA ASN A 81 -0.10 2.87 -5.64
C ASN A 81 -1.09 3.16 -6.78
N LYS A 82 -2.37 3.36 -6.43
CA LYS A 82 -3.44 3.54 -7.42
C LYS A 82 -3.29 4.79 -8.28
N LYS A 83 -2.62 5.83 -7.76
CA LYS A 83 -2.44 7.11 -8.47
C LYS A 83 -1.14 7.17 -9.28
N HIS A 84 -0.05 6.67 -8.70
CA HIS A 84 1.30 6.84 -9.26
C HIS A 84 1.78 5.66 -10.11
N ASP A 85 1.05 4.55 -10.10
CA ASP A 85 1.39 3.32 -10.83
C ASP A 85 2.78 2.75 -10.48
N LYS A 86 3.22 2.99 -9.23
CA LYS A 86 4.52 2.56 -8.69
C LYS A 86 4.34 1.60 -7.51
N TYR A 87 5.29 0.69 -7.34
CA TYR A 87 5.30 -0.23 -6.20
C TYR A 87 6.01 0.36 -4.99
N ALA A 88 5.52 0.05 -3.79
CA ALA A 88 6.24 0.32 -2.55
C ALA A 88 7.24 -0.81 -2.27
N GLU A 89 8.51 -0.60 -2.62
CA GLU A 89 9.55 -1.64 -2.61
C GLU A 89 9.90 -2.20 -1.22
N ASN A 90 9.71 -1.39 -0.18
CA ASN A 90 10.07 -1.76 1.19
C ASN A 90 8.86 -2.11 2.06
N ALA A 91 7.66 -2.13 1.49
CA ALA A 91 6.43 -2.37 2.23
C ALA A 91 6.34 -3.83 2.66
N PHE A 92 5.90 -4.05 3.91
CA PHE A 92 5.64 -5.39 4.42
C PHE A 92 4.50 -5.36 5.43
N SER A 93 3.77 -6.47 5.50
CA SER A 93 2.80 -6.77 6.54
C SER A 93 3.51 -7.34 7.76
N GLY A 94 3.01 -7.06 8.96
CA GLY A 94 3.60 -7.68 10.16
C GLY A 94 2.68 -7.91 11.33
N PHE A 95 1.40 -7.54 11.24
CA PHE A 95 0.40 -8.12 12.13
C PHE A 95 -0.99 -8.09 11.50
N THR A 96 -1.78 -9.11 11.82
CA THR A 96 -3.23 -9.10 11.70
C THR A 96 -3.79 -8.87 13.10
N SER A 97 -4.69 -7.90 13.27
CA SER A 97 -5.35 -7.67 14.56
C SER A 97 -6.42 -8.74 14.77
N GLY A 98 -6.04 -9.96 15.14
CA GLY A 98 -6.95 -11.11 15.15
C GLY A 98 -7.02 -11.82 13.80
N SER A 99 -8.09 -12.58 13.55
CA SER A 99 -8.23 -13.31 12.30
C SER A 99 -8.48 -12.36 11.13
N LEU A 100 -7.67 -12.48 10.08
CA LEU A 100 -7.75 -11.58 8.92
C LEU A 100 -9.08 -11.74 8.16
N ILE A 101 -9.64 -12.94 8.14
CA ILE A 101 -10.93 -13.21 7.49
C ILE A 101 -12.09 -12.49 8.20
N GLU A 102 -12.02 -12.36 9.52
CA GLU A 102 -13.05 -11.72 10.33
C GLU A 102 -12.90 -10.19 10.31
N THR A 103 -11.68 -9.71 10.50
CA THR A 103 -11.41 -8.27 10.66
C THR A 103 -11.24 -7.55 9.33
N LYS A 104 -10.88 -8.28 8.27
CA LYS A 104 -10.52 -7.76 6.94
C LYS A 104 -9.54 -6.60 7.01
N THR A 105 -8.66 -6.62 8.01
CA THR A 105 -7.75 -5.51 8.32
C THR A 105 -6.33 -6.04 8.49
N VAL A 106 -5.38 -5.40 7.83
CA VAL A 106 -3.95 -5.76 7.90
C VAL A 106 -3.11 -4.58 8.38
N GLY A 107 -2.15 -4.86 9.25
CA GLY A 107 -1.11 -3.93 9.66
C GLY A 107 0.05 -3.92 8.67
N MET A 108 0.32 -2.75 8.09
CA MET A 108 1.40 -2.51 7.14
C MET A 108 2.45 -1.56 7.71
N ARG A 109 3.70 -1.81 7.39
CA ARG A 109 4.82 -0.90 7.67
C ARG A 109 5.54 -0.56 6.37
N MET A 110 6.16 0.62 6.35
CA MET A 110 6.89 1.15 5.19
C MET A 110 6.07 1.27 3.89
N LEU A 111 4.73 1.19 3.96
CA LEU A 111 3.83 1.35 2.82
C LEU A 111 3.59 2.85 2.54
N TYR A 112 4.58 3.48 1.91
CA TYR A 112 4.59 4.88 1.47
C TYR A 112 5.74 5.14 0.49
N PHE A 113 5.67 6.26 -0.24
CA PHE A 113 6.77 6.73 -1.08
C PHE A 113 7.68 7.73 -0.38
N THR A 114 8.97 7.69 -0.69
CA THR A 114 9.94 8.75 -0.33
C THR A 114 10.21 9.69 -1.50
N GLU A 115 9.99 9.23 -2.73
CA GLU A 115 10.14 9.98 -3.99
C GLU A 115 9.25 9.43 -5.13
N LEU A 116 9.01 10.26 -6.16
CA LEU A 116 8.25 9.95 -7.37
C LEU A 116 9.12 10.06 -8.62
#